data_AF-A0A1H6GYN0-F1
#
_entry.id   AF-A0A1H6GYN0-F1
#
_cell.length_a   1.000
_cell.length_b   1.000
_cell.length_c   1.000
_cell.angle_alpha   90.00
_cell.angle_beta   90.00
_cell.angle_gamma   90.00
#
_symmetry.space_group_name_H-M   'P 1'
#
loop_
_entity.id
_entity.type
_entity.pdbx_description
1 polymer ?
#
loop_
_entity_poly.entity_id
_entity_poly.type
_entity_poly.pdbx_seq_one_letter_code
_entity_poly.pdbx_strand_id
1 'polypeptide(L)'
;MNIRELDYQECMAFLSKTRMGRLSCVLEGRPYTVPISFIIEDDWFYSFSLEGKKISWMRENNSVCILADEISSPQQWRTVIANGQFKEFDQAAEWAKYARAWSLLQSSNATYWLPGGLKTAAAGVQNKPVYYGIRIESVLGREAYLSSESERVPGMHPH
;
A
#
# COMPACT_ATOMS: atom_id res chain seq x y z
N MET A 1 -2.58 -25.31 7.66
CA MET A 1 -2.21 -23.92 7.33
C MET A 1 -1.29 -23.46 8.42
N ASN A 2 -0.07 -23.05 8.06
CA ASN A 2 0.88 -22.46 9.00
C ASN A 2 0.86 -20.95 8.80
N ILE A 3 1.03 -20.20 9.89
CA ILE A 3 1.17 -18.74 9.87
C ILE A 3 2.52 -18.41 10.48
N ARG A 4 3.28 -17.53 9.84
CA ARG A 4 4.53 -16.98 10.37
C ARG A 4 4.52 -15.46 10.31
N GLU A 5 5.33 -14.85 11.17
CA GLU A 5 5.67 -13.44 11.06
C GLU A 5 6.72 -13.24 9.96
N LEU A 6 6.66 -12.08 9.31
CA LEU A 6 7.69 -11.63 8.37
C LEU A 6 8.62 -10.67 9.10
N ASP A 7 9.92 -10.80 8.85
CA ASP A 7 10.86 -9.79 9.32
C ASP A 7 10.75 -8.48 8.51
N TYR A 8 11.51 -7.46 8.92
CA TYR A 8 11.52 -6.17 8.24
C TYR A 8 11.90 -6.28 6.76
N GLN A 9 12.95 -7.06 6.43
CA GLN A 9 13.44 -7.18 5.07
C GLN A 9 12.42 -7.90 4.18
N GLU A 10 11.76 -8.93 4.70
CA GLU A 10 10.66 -9.62 4.02
C GLU A 10 9.45 -8.70 3.79
N CYS A 11 9.08 -7.88 4.78
CA CYS A 11 8.03 -6.88 4.63
C CYS A 11 8.36 -5.89 3.52
N MET A 12 9.56 -5.31 3.54
CA MET A 12 9.98 -4.31 2.55
C MET A 12 10.13 -4.92 1.15
N ALA A 13 10.64 -6.17 1.06
CA ALA A 13 10.72 -6.91 -0.18
C ALA A 13 9.33 -7.16 -0.78
N PHE A 14 8.34 -7.51 0.04
CA PHE A 14 6.96 -7.64 -0.39
C PHE A 14 6.40 -6.30 -0.89
N LEU A 15 6.48 -5.24 -0.07
CA LEU A 15 5.98 -3.91 -0.41
C LEU A 15 6.62 -3.35 -1.70
N SER A 16 7.89 -3.64 -1.98
CA SER A 16 8.59 -3.21 -3.20
C SER A 16 8.01 -3.77 -4.49
N LYS A 17 7.40 -4.96 -4.41
CA LYS A 17 6.75 -5.68 -5.51
C LYS A 17 5.26 -5.35 -5.60
N THR A 18 4.66 -4.89 -4.51
CA THR A 18 3.28 -4.44 -4.46
C THR A 18 3.13 -3.05 -5.10
N ARG A 19 2.02 -2.85 -5.82
CA ARG A 19 1.68 -1.57 -6.47
C ARG A 19 0.40 -0.93 -5.95
N MET A 20 -0.40 -1.68 -5.20
CA MET A 20 -1.69 -1.25 -4.68
C MET A 20 -1.86 -1.73 -3.24
N GLY A 21 -2.43 -0.90 -2.39
CA GLY A 21 -2.82 -1.26 -1.03
C GLY A 21 -4.03 -0.45 -0.58
N ARG A 22 -4.39 -0.57 0.70
CA ARG A 22 -5.51 0.12 1.33
C ARG A 22 -4.96 1.10 2.35
N LEU A 23 -5.15 2.38 2.09
CA LEU A 23 -4.83 3.46 3.00
C LEU A 23 -6.00 3.70 3.95
N SER A 24 -5.73 3.67 5.24
CA SER A 24 -6.65 4.03 6.31
C SER A 24 -6.17 5.30 7.01
N CYS A 25 -7.05 6.29 7.11
CA CYS A 25 -6.85 7.50 7.93
C CYS A 25 -8.03 7.65 8.90
N VAL A 26 -7.86 8.40 9.99
CA VAL A 26 -8.87 8.57 11.04
C VAL A 26 -9.11 10.04 11.30
N LEU A 27 -10.37 10.46 11.34
CA LEU A 27 -10.76 11.79 11.83
C LEU A 27 -11.93 11.63 12.80
N GLU A 28 -11.88 12.35 13.93
CA GLU A 28 -12.91 12.28 14.98
C GLU A 28 -13.25 10.84 15.43
N GLY A 29 -12.22 9.99 15.54
CA GLY A 29 -12.37 8.58 15.95
C GLY A 29 -13.04 7.67 14.90
N ARG A 30 -13.31 8.16 13.69
CA ARG A 30 -13.90 7.37 12.59
C ARG A 30 -12.85 6.99 11.55
N PRO A 31 -12.65 5.70 11.25
CA PRO A 31 -11.73 5.29 10.19
C PRO A 31 -12.34 5.50 8.79
N TYR A 32 -11.49 5.85 7.83
CA TYR A 32 -11.81 5.90 6.42
C TYR A 32 -10.72 5.17 5.63
N THR A 33 -11.12 4.13 4.91
CA THR A 33 -10.20 3.26 4.16
C THR A 33 -10.50 3.29 2.68
N VAL A 34 -9.47 3.49 1.87
CA VAL A 34 -9.57 3.54 0.41
C VAL A 34 -8.40 2.85 -0.27
N PRO A 35 -8.59 2.25 -1.46
CA PRO A 35 -7.47 1.74 -2.24
C PRO A 35 -6.60 2.90 -2.73
N ILE A 36 -5.29 2.69 -2.70
CA ILE A 36 -4.29 3.59 -3.27
C ILE A 36 -3.29 2.78 -4.09
N SER A 37 -2.80 3.37 -5.18
CA SER A 37 -1.56 2.91 -5.81
C SER A 37 -0.38 3.62 -5.18
N PHE A 38 0.72 2.90 -5.00
CA PHE A 38 1.94 3.47 -4.42
C PHE A 38 3.19 2.86 -5.05
N ILE A 39 4.29 3.57 -4.87
CA ILE A 39 5.64 2.99 -4.92
C ILE A 39 6.28 3.12 -3.53
N ILE A 40 7.34 2.37 -3.28
CA ILE A 40 8.11 2.44 -2.03
C ILE A 40 9.58 2.70 -2.35
N GLU A 41 10.19 3.64 -1.63
CA GLU A 41 11.63 3.96 -1.71
C GLU A 41 12.05 4.63 -0.40
N ASP A 42 13.21 4.24 0.16
CA ASP A 42 13.77 4.76 1.41
C ASP A 42 12.78 4.82 2.60
N ASP A 43 11.98 3.77 2.79
CA ASP A 43 10.94 3.66 3.82
C ASP A 43 9.81 4.69 3.71
N TRP A 44 9.56 5.17 2.50
CA TRP A 44 8.41 6.00 2.20
C TRP A 44 7.51 5.31 1.19
N PHE A 45 6.21 5.34 1.43
CA PHE A 45 5.24 5.16 0.36
C PHE A 45 5.06 6.49 -0.36
N TYR A 46 4.99 6.44 -1.68
CA TYR A 46 4.72 7.62 -2.51
C TYR A 46 3.52 7.39 -3.39
N SER A 47 2.65 8.39 -3.41
CA SER A 47 1.38 8.33 -4.12
C SER A 47 0.92 9.75 -4.48
N PHE A 48 -0.15 9.82 -5.27
CA PHE A 48 -0.81 11.06 -5.59
C PHE A 48 -2.32 10.86 -5.61
N SER A 49 -3.05 11.95 -5.48
CA SER A 49 -4.51 11.94 -5.50
C SER A 49 -5.05 13.27 -5.99
N LEU A 50 -6.31 13.27 -6.43
CA LEU A 50 -7.07 14.51 -6.40
C LEU A 50 -7.37 14.92 -4.95
N GLU A 51 -7.60 16.21 -4.76
CA GLU A 51 -8.18 16.75 -3.54
C GLU A 51 -9.47 15.98 -3.17
N GLY A 52 -9.69 15.75 -1.88
CA GLY A 52 -10.86 14.99 -1.42
C GLY A 52 -10.70 14.46 0.00
N LYS A 53 -11.68 13.65 0.44
CA LYS A 53 -11.82 13.26 1.84
C LYS A 53 -10.57 12.68 2.50
N LYS A 54 -9.84 11.76 1.83
CA LYS A 54 -8.62 11.20 2.42
C LYS A 54 -7.53 12.26 2.60
N ILE A 55 -7.40 13.20 1.65
CA ILE A 55 -6.38 14.25 1.70
C ILE A 55 -6.73 15.24 2.80
N SER A 56 -7.98 15.71 2.86
CA SER A 56 -8.40 16.62 3.92
C SER A 56 -8.25 15.99 5.31
N TRP A 57 -8.60 14.71 5.46
CA TRP A 57 -8.44 13.98 6.72
C TRP A 57 -6.98 13.79 7.12
N MET A 58 -6.11 13.44 6.16
CA MET A 58 -4.68 13.27 6.44
C MET A 58 -3.94 14.58 6.73
N ARG A 59 -4.45 15.72 6.23
CA ARG A 59 -3.93 17.04 6.60
C ARG A 59 -4.28 17.41 8.05
N GLU A 60 -5.47 17.02 8.52
CA GLU A 60 -5.91 17.27 9.90
C GLU A 60 -5.31 16.27 10.89
N ASN A 61 -5.19 15.00 10.50
CA ASN A 61 -4.54 13.95 11.25
C ASN A 61 -3.65 13.12 10.33
N ASN A 62 -2.34 13.34 10.44
CA ASN A 62 -1.34 12.72 9.57
C ASN A 62 -1.05 11.24 9.90
N SER A 63 -1.59 10.69 10.99
CA SER A 63 -1.41 9.28 11.32
C SER A 63 -2.24 8.38 10.41
N VAL A 64 -1.57 7.48 9.70
CA VAL A 64 -2.18 6.58 8.72
C VAL A 64 -1.70 5.15 8.88
N CYS A 65 -2.48 4.23 8.32
CA CYS A 65 -2.14 2.82 8.20
C CYS A 65 -2.31 2.38 6.74
N ILE A 66 -1.36 1.59 6.23
CA ILE A 66 -1.46 0.96 4.91
C ILE A 66 -1.49 -0.56 5.11
N LEU A 67 -2.51 -1.20 4.55
CA LEU A 67 -2.54 -2.64 4.35
C LEU A 67 -2.17 -2.97 2.89
N ALA A 68 -1.12 -3.75 2.71
CA ALA A 68 -0.80 -4.42 1.47
C ALA A 68 -1.04 -5.92 1.65
N ASP A 69 -1.76 -6.54 0.70
CA ASP A 69 -2.08 -7.96 0.76
C ASP A 69 -1.95 -8.63 -0.60
N GLU A 70 -1.55 -9.90 -0.56
CA GLU A 70 -1.61 -10.85 -1.66
C GLU A 70 -2.37 -12.07 -1.14
N ILE A 71 -3.56 -12.31 -1.68
CA ILE A 71 -4.45 -13.38 -1.22
C ILE A 71 -4.66 -14.32 -2.41
N SER A 72 -3.98 -15.47 -2.39
CA SER A 72 -4.17 -16.52 -3.41
C SER A 72 -5.30 -17.46 -3.04
N SER A 73 -5.50 -17.72 -1.75
CA SER A 73 -6.59 -18.52 -1.20
C SER A 73 -6.82 -18.21 0.29
N PRO A 74 -7.90 -18.70 0.92
CA PRO A 74 -8.09 -18.53 2.36
C PRO A 74 -6.95 -19.11 3.23
N GLN A 75 -6.15 -20.04 2.69
CA GLN A 75 -5.02 -20.67 3.39
C GLN A 75 -3.64 -20.20 2.89
N GLN A 76 -3.61 -19.36 1.85
CA GLN A 76 -2.38 -18.83 1.27
C GLN A 76 -2.54 -17.34 1.02
N TRP A 77 -1.97 -16.58 1.94
CA TRP A 77 -2.01 -15.12 1.90
C TRP A 77 -0.76 -14.55 2.53
N ARG A 78 -0.38 -13.35 2.09
CA ARG A 78 0.65 -12.54 2.70
C ARG A 78 0.09 -11.15 2.94
N THR A 79 0.28 -10.63 4.13
CA THR A 79 -0.16 -9.28 4.50
C THR A 79 0.99 -8.52 5.14
N VAL A 80 1.08 -7.23 4.81
CA VAL A 80 1.95 -6.28 5.50
C VAL A 80 1.11 -5.07 5.88
N ILE A 81 1.15 -4.72 7.16
CA ILE A 81 0.57 -3.52 7.73
C ILE A 81 1.71 -2.56 8.02
N ALA A 82 1.64 -1.36 7.48
CA ALA A 82 2.58 -0.29 7.75
C ALA A 82 1.86 0.88 8.41
N ASN A 83 2.31 1.30 9.60
CA ASN A 83 1.86 2.56 10.19
C ASN A 83 2.85 3.66 9.82
N GLY A 84 2.33 4.85 9.56
CA GLY A 84 3.18 5.96 9.14
C GLY A 84 2.52 7.32 9.24
N GLN A 85 3.29 8.32 8.84
CA GLN A 85 2.90 9.73 8.88
C GLN A 85 2.80 10.29 7.46
N PHE A 86 1.65 10.88 7.16
CA PHE A 86 1.40 11.61 5.93
C PHE A 86 2.25 12.90 5.85
N LYS A 87 2.85 13.14 4.68
CA LYS A 87 3.49 14.40 4.30
C LYS A 87 3.04 14.77 2.88
N GLU A 88 2.54 15.99 2.70
CA GLU A 88 2.30 16.57 1.38
C GLU A 88 3.59 17.21 0.84
N PHE A 89 3.80 17.12 -0.48
CA PHE A 89 5.00 17.64 -1.14
C PHE A 89 4.66 18.80 -2.08
N ASP A 90 5.49 19.84 -2.07
CA ASP A 90 5.40 20.94 -3.02
C ASP A 90 5.88 20.54 -4.42
N GLN A 91 5.16 21.01 -5.43
CA GLN A 91 5.06 20.43 -6.78
C GLN A 91 6.32 20.46 -7.68
N ALA A 92 7.51 20.84 -7.22
CA ALA A 92 8.67 21.01 -8.12
C ALA A 92 10.03 20.44 -7.65
N ALA A 93 10.50 20.77 -6.44
CA ALA A 93 11.88 20.46 -6.05
C ALA A 93 12.03 19.07 -5.40
N GLU A 94 11.08 18.66 -4.56
CA GLU A 94 11.03 17.29 -4.02
C GLU A 94 10.48 16.30 -5.07
N TRP A 95 9.57 16.76 -5.96
CA TRP A 95 8.98 15.96 -7.04
C TRP A 95 10.02 15.38 -8.04
N ALA A 96 11.17 16.03 -8.21
CA ALA A 96 12.24 15.56 -9.11
C ALA A 96 12.78 14.17 -8.73
N LYS A 97 12.74 13.79 -7.44
CA LYS A 97 13.06 12.41 -6.99
C LYS A 97 12.00 11.39 -7.45
N TYR A 98 10.76 11.84 -7.63
CA TYR A 98 9.60 11.05 -8.03
C TYR A 98 9.36 10.99 -9.54
N ALA A 99 10.24 11.55 -10.37
CA ALA A 99 10.18 11.38 -11.82
C ALA A 99 10.13 9.88 -12.23
N ARG A 100 10.74 9.00 -11.43
CA ARG A 100 10.62 7.54 -11.55
C ARG A 100 9.23 7.01 -11.15
N ALA A 101 8.64 7.55 -10.08
CA ALA A 101 7.30 7.20 -9.61
C ALA A 101 6.21 7.53 -10.64
N TRP A 102 6.34 8.72 -11.26
CA TRP A 102 5.43 9.20 -12.29
C TRP A 102 5.42 8.32 -13.54
N SER A 103 6.60 7.95 -14.05
CA SER A 103 6.72 7.10 -15.24
C SER A 103 6.16 5.68 -14.99
N LEU A 104 6.44 5.10 -13.83
CA LEU A 104 5.95 3.76 -13.47
C LEU A 104 4.42 3.72 -13.34
N LEU A 105 3.81 4.76 -12.77
CA LEU A 105 2.35 4.82 -12.62
C LEU A 105 1.64 5.13 -13.95
N GLN A 106 2.20 5.99 -14.81
CA GLN A 106 1.63 6.26 -16.13
C GLN A 106 1.73 5.07 -17.10
N SER A 107 2.82 4.29 -17.04
CA SER A 107 3.00 3.13 -17.92
C SER A 107 2.00 1.98 -17.66
N SER A 108 1.28 2.02 -16.54
CA SER A 108 0.48 0.89 -16.07
C SER A 108 -0.92 0.75 -16.69
N ASN A 109 -1.36 1.63 -17.62
CA ASN A 109 -2.72 1.62 -18.21
C ASN A 109 -3.85 1.50 -17.16
N ALA A 110 -3.55 1.83 -15.90
CA ALA A 110 -4.36 1.43 -14.76
C ALA A 110 -5.45 2.46 -14.50
N THR A 111 -6.66 2.19 -14.96
CA THR A 111 -7.90 2.90 -14.59
C THR A 111 -8.23 2.80 -13.08
N TYR A 112 -7.44 2.03 -12.32
CA TYR A 112 -7.69 1.64 -10.91
C TYR A 112 -7.59 2.79 -9.89
N TRP A 113 -7.08 3.97 -10.27
CA TRP A 113 -7.06 5.18 -9.43
C TRP A 113 -8.19 6.17 -9.74
N LEU A 114 -9.19 5.81 -10.56
CA LEU A 114 -10.37 6.65 -10.83
C LEU A 114 -11.49 6.39 -9.78
N PRO A 115 -11.58 7.13 -8.67
CA PRO A 115 -12.82 7.15 -7.91
C PRO A 115 -13.86 7.94 -8.73
N GLY A 116 -14.73 7.25 -9.48
CA GLY A 116 -16.06 7.70 -9.94
C GLY A 116 -16.23 9.13 -10.50
N GLY A 117 -15.15 9.84 -10.84
CA GLY A 117 -15.12 11.29 -11.01
C GLY A 117 -14.29 11.75 -12.19
N LEU A 118 -13.53 10.87 -12.85
CA LEU A 118 -12.95 11.13 -14.17
C LEU A 118 -13.96 10.81 -15.28
N LYS A 119 -15.14 11.42 -15.14
CA LYS A 119 -15.88 12.00 -16.27
C LYS A 119 -15.52 13.47 -16.47
N THR A 120 -14.51 14.01 -15.80
CA THR A 120 -14.15 15.44 -15.88
C THR A 120 -13.24 15.82 -17.04
N ALA A 121 -12.74 14.86 -17.85
CA ALA A 121 -12.20 15.21 -19.16
C ALA A 121 -13.28 15.79 -20.10
N ALA A 122 -14.57 15.65 -19.76
CA ALA A 122 -15.68 16.32 -20.44
C ALA A 122 -16.10 17.67 -19.80
N ALA A 123 -15.47 18.11 -18.70
CA ALA A 123 -15.99 19.24 -17.89
C ALA A 123 -14.98 20.36 -17.57
N GLY A 124 -13.78 20.38 -18.17
CA GLY A 124 -12.89 21.55 -18.11
C GLY A 124 -12.33 21.92 -16.72
N VAL A 125 -12.42 21.05 -15.71
CA VAL A 125 -11.88 21.32 -14.37
C VAL A 125 -10.43 20.85 -14.28
N GLN A 126 -9.49 21.81 -14.30
CA GLN A 126 -8.08 21.58 -13.99
C GLN A 126 -7.88 21.39 -12.48
N ASN A 127 -8.18 20.21 -11.93
CA ASN A 127 -7.73 19.90 -10.57
C ASN A 127 -6.27 19.44 -10.61
N LYS A 128 -5.37 20.24 -10.01
CA LYS A 128 -3.96 19.84 -9.81
C LYS A 128 -3.89 18.64 -8.86
N PRO A 129 -3.09 17.60 -9.17
CA PRO A 129 -2.89 16.48 -8.27
C PRO A 129 -2.12 16.91 -7.00
N VAL A 130 -2.53 16.37 -5.87
CA VAL A 130 -1.81 16.43 -4.59
C VAL A 130 -0.82 15.27 -4.56
N TYR A 131 0.45 15.59 -4.42
CA TYR A 131 1.53 14.63 -4.27
C TYR A 131 1.85 14.45 -2.79
N TYR A 132 1.95 13.21 -2.35
CA TYR A 132 2.17 12.93 -0.93
C TYR A 132 3.01 11.67 -0.72
N GLY A 133 3.60 11.63 0.46
CA GLY A 133 4.35 10.50 0.96
C GLY A 133 3.82 10.08 2.31
N ILE A 134 4.06 8.82 2.66
CA ILE A 134 3.82 8.28 3.99
C ILE A 134 5.14 7.72 4.49
N ARG A 135 5.73 8.38 5.49
CA ARG A 135 6.94 7.88 6.15
C ARG A 135 6.54 6.68 6.99
N ILE A 136 7.16 5.53 6.74
CA ILE A 136 6.94 4.32 7.52
C ILE A 136 7.55 4.51 8.91
N GLU A 137 6.76 4.27 9.96
CA GLU A 137 7.21 4.27 11.35
C GLU A 137 7.35 2.84 11.89
N SER A 138 6.49 1.94 11.42
CA SER A 138 6.52 0.53 11.79
C SER A 138 5.91 -0.33 10.68
N VAL A 139 6.38 -1.58 10.59
CA VAL A 139 5.82 -2.60 9.71
C VAL A 139 5.60 -3.89 10.47
N LEU A 140 4.48 -4.55 10.19
CA LEU A 140 4.14 -5.87 10.71
C LEU A 140 3.67 -6.72 9.55
N GLY A 141 4.35 -7.83 9.30
CA GLY A 141 4.01 -8.74 8.22
C GLY A 141 3.62 -10.12 8.73
N ARG A 142 2.67 -10.74 8.05
CA ARG A 142 2.26 -12.13 8.28
C ARG A 142 2.09 -12.86 6.97
N GLU A 143 2.42 -14.14 6.98
CA GLU A 143 2.22 -15.04 5.86
C GLU A 143 1.56 -16.33 6.32
N ALA A 144 0.46 -16.69 5.66
CA ALA A 144 -0.10 -18.02 5.71
C ALA A 144 0.34 -18.84 4.49
N TYR A 145 0.78 -20.07 4.74
CA TYR A 145 1.22 -21.00 3.71
C TYR A 145 0.80 -22.43 4.04
N LEU A 146 0.77 -23.28 3.01
CA LEU A 146 0.56 -24.72 3.16
C LEU A 146 1.92 -25.38 3.36
N SER A 147 2.06 -26.20 4.39
CA SER A 147 3.19 -27.12 4.52
C SER A 147 3.14 -28.12 3.37
N SER A 148 4.22 -28.28 2.61
CA SER A 148 4.35 -29.38 1.65
C SER A 148 4.20 -30.70 2.38
N GLU A 149 3.40 -31.65 1.85
CA GLU A 149 3.19 -32.99 2.45
C GLU A 149 4.46 -33.88 2.52
N SER A 150 5.65 -33.37 2.23
CA SER A 150 6.89 -34.13 2.11
C SER A 150 7.65 -34.38 3.43
N GLU A 151 7.14 -33.97 4.59
CA GLU A 151 7.76 -34.28 5.90
C GLU A 151 7.04 -35.37 6.71
N ARG A 152 6.16 -36.17 6.07
CA ARG A 152 5.79 -37.47 6.66
C ARG A 152 6.97 -38.42 6.44
N VAL A 153 7.83 -38.54 7.45
CA VAL A 153 8.83 -39.61 7.55
C VAL A 153 8.11 -40.95 7.33
N PRO A 154 8.42 -41.70 6.25
CA PRO A 154 7.87 -43.04 6.09
C PRO A 154 8.63 -43.98 7.01
N GLY A 155 7.92 -44.57 7.97
CA GLY A 155 8.38 -45.78 8.65
C GLY A 155 8.59 -45.61 10.14
N MET A 156 7.55 -45.93 10.90
CA MET A 156 7.74 -46.67 12.14
C MET A 156 6.57 -47.64 12.27
N HIS A 157 6.80 -48.87 11.80
CA HIS A 157 5.94 -50.01 12.14
C HIS A 157 6.47 -50.67 13.43
N PRO A 158 5.57 -51.24 14.24
CA PRO A 158 5.87 -51.64 15.62
C PRO A 158 6.62 -52.97 15.68
N HIS A 159 7.42 -53.12 16.73
CA HIS A 159 7.77 -54.40 17.32
C HIS A 159 7.20 -54.46 18.73
#